data_AF-A0AAU8U2P1-F1
#
_entry.id   AF-A0AAU8U2P1-F1
#
_cell.length_a   1.000
_cell.length_b   1.000
_cell.length_c   1.000
_cell.angle_alpha   90.00
_cell.angle_beta   90.00
_cell.angle_gamma   90.00
#
_symmetry.space_group_name_H-M   'P 1'
#
loop_
_entity.id
_entity.type
_entity.pdbx_description
1 polymer ?
#
loop_
_entity_poly.entity_id
_entity_poly.type
_entity_poly.pdbx_seq_one_letter_code
_entity_poly.pdbx_strand_id
1 'polypeptide(L)'
;MTAIQILALISIIIAAAILYWVGYRGGLIDGRIEGIDEGKAIQQSDSAGEIQDLKLLLDQAQGNHKQLYAHYKQALAASKLGEPARQTLLDIAEKLRIAAETFSAFRTGKKLERDSLTLRDQALAMAALLGAVAVSHG
;
A
#
# COMPACT_ATOMS: atom_id res chain seq x y z
N MET A 1 15.88 -18.07 -88.64
CA MET A 1 15.96 -17.40 -87.32
C MET A 1 17.42 -17.16 -87.03
N THR A 2 17.87 -15.91 -86.89
CA THR A 2 19.29 -15.61 -86.63
C THR A 2 19.58 -15.76 -85.12
N ALA A 3 20.74 -16.32 -84.79
CA ALA A 3 21.15 -16.58 -83.39
C ALA A 3 21.04 -15.34 -82.48
N ILE A 4 21.21 -14.15 -83.06
CA ILE A 4 21.12 -12.86 -82.39
C ILE A 4 19.69 -12.58 -81.88
N GLN A 5 18.66 -12.91 -82.66
CA GLN A 5 17.26 -12.73 -82.24
C GLN A 5 16.90 -13.66 -81.07
N ILE A 6 17.45 -14.88 -81.06
CA ILE A 6 17.24 -15.85 -79.98
C ILE A 6 17.90 -15.36 -78.69
N LEU A 7 19.14 -14.86 -78.76
CA LEU A 7 19.84 -14.30 -77.59
C LEU A 7 19.14 -13.06 -77.01
N ALA A 8 18.65 -12.16 -77.87
CA ALA A 8 17.88 -10.99 -77.44
C ALA A 8 16.56 -11.37 -76.75
N LEU A 9 15.89 -12.42 -77.24
CA LEU A 9 14.66 -12.89 -76.62
C LEU A 9 14.91 -13.48 -75.22
N ILE A 10 15.97 -14.29 -75.08
CA ILE A 10 16.36 -14.91 -73.82
C ILE A 10 16.75 -13.86 -72.78
N SER A 11 17.51 -12.83 -73.16
CA SER A 11 17.93 -11.78 -72.23
C SER A 11 16.74 -10.98 -71.70
N ILE A 12 15.74 -10.69 -72.55
CA ILE A 12 14.50 -10.00 -72.14
C ILE A 12 13.69 -10.85 -71.16
N ILE A 13 13.56 -12.16 -71.42
CA ILE A 13 12.83 -13.06 -70.52
C ILE A 13 13.52 -13.15 -69.16
N ILE A 14 14.85 -13.25 -69.14
CA ILE A 14 15.62 -13.29 -67.89
C ILE A 14 15.49 -11.97 -67.13
N ALA A 15 15.61 -10.83 -67.81
CA ALA A 15 15.45 -9.51 -67.19
C ALA A 15 14.04 -9.35 -66.58
N ALA A 16 13.00 -9.76 -67.30
CA ALA A 16 11.62 -9.74 -66.79
C ALA A 16 11.43 -10.66 -65.58
N ALA A 17 12.02 -11.86 -65.60
CA ALA A 17 11.96 -12.79 -64.47
C ALA A 17 12.67 -12.25 -63.23
N ILE A 18 13.83 -11.59 -63.39
CA ILE A 18 14.56 -10.96 -62.29
C ILE A 18 13.77 -9.79 -61.71
N LEU A 19 13.23 -8.90 -62.56
CA LEU A 19 12.42 -7.77 -62.10
C LEU A 19 11.16 -8.23 -61.36
N TYR A 20 10.48 -9.25 -61.89
CA TYR A 20 9.33 -9.85 -61.22
C TYR A 20 9.72 -10.46 -59.88
N TRP A 21 10.83 -11.20 -59.82
CA TRP A 21 11.29 -11.84 -58.59
C TRP A 21 11.68 -10.81 -57.51
N VAL A 22 12.47 -9.80 -57.88
CA VAL A 22 12.93 -8.75 -56.96
C VAL A 22 11.75 -7.92 -56.46
N GLY A 23 10.81 -7.54 -57.33
CA GLY A 23 9.62 -6.79 -56.93
C GLY A 23 8.68 -7.61 -56.05
N TYR A 24 8.36 -8.84 -56.45
CA TYR A 24 7.39 -9.68 -55.75
C TYR A 24 7.93 -10.21 -54.42
N ARG A 25 9.16 -10.74 -54.38
CA ARG A 25 9.76 -11.26 -53.13
C ARG A 25 10.29 -10.15 -52.25
N GLY A 26 10.88 -9.10 -52.83
CA GLY A 26 11.36 -7.94 -52.09
C GLY A 26 10.21 -7.22 -51.38
N GLY A 27 9.17 -6.84 -52.11
CA GLY A 27 8.01 -6.13 -51.55
C GLY A 27 7.26 -6.93 -50.48
N LEU A 28 7.14 -8.25 -50.64
CA LEU A 28 6.46 -9.10 -49.65
C LEU A 28 7.30 -9.30 -48.37
N ILE A 29 8.62 -9.32 -48.49
CA ILE A 29 9.52 -9.48 -47.34
C ILE A 29 9.64 -8.16 -46.59
N ASP A 30 9.87 -7.04 -47.27
CA ASP A 30 9.96 -5.71 -46.66
C ASP A 30 8.65 -5.33 -45.96
N GLY A 31 7.51 -5.46 -46.65
CA GLY A 31 6.21 -5.12 -46.05
C GLY A 31 5.87 -5.96 -44.83
N ARG A 32 6.35 -7.21 -44.75
CA ARG A 32 6.16 -8.06 -43.57
C ARG A 32 7.10 -7.66 -42.43
N ILE A 33 8.34 -7.29 -42.72
CA ILE A 33 9.31 -6.86 -41.70
C ILE A 33 8.88 -5.52 -41.12
N GLU A 34 8.55 -4.55 -41.98
CA GLU A 34 8.05 -3.22 -41.58
C GLU A 34 6.78 -3.35 -40.74
N GLY A 35 5.79 -4.13 -41.18
CA GLY A 35 4.56 -4.34 -40.42
C GLY A 35 4.75 -5.05 -39.08
N ILE A 36 5.73 -5.96 -38.97
CA ILE A 36 6.08 -6.61 -37.69
C ILE A 36 6.77 -5.59 -36.75
N ASP A 37 7.66 -4.77 -37.28
CA ASP A 37 8.42 -3.81 -36.48
C ASP A 37 7.51 -2.67 -35.99
N GLU A 38 6.65 -2.15 -36.87
CA GLU A 38 5.65 -1.14 -36.54
C GLU A 38 4.62 -1.67 -35.54
N GLY A 39 4.12 -2.91 -35.74
CA GLY A 39 3.22 -3.57 -34.79
C GLY A 39 3.86 -3.81 -33.42
N LYS A 40 5.15 -4.17 -33.40
CA LYS A 40 5.91 -4.35 -32.16
C LYS A 40 6.16 -3.04 -31.43
N ALA A 41 6.44 -1.96 -32.16
CA ALA A 41 6.63 -0.62 -31.58
C ALA A 41 5.34 -0.11 -30.92
N ILE A 42 4.18 -0.28 -31.58
CA ILE A 42 2.87 0.07 -31.02
C ILE A 42 2.58 -0.76 -29.77
N GLN A 43 2.74 -2.09 -29.85
CA GLN A 43 2.48 -2.98 -28.71
C GLN A 43 3.40 -2.69 -27.51
N GLN A 44 4.67 -2.35 -27.75
CA GLN A 44 5.61 -1.96 -26.70
C GLN A 44 5.24 -0.62 -26.07
N SER A 45 4.80 0.35 -26.86
CA SER A 45 4.34 1.65 -26.37
C SER A 45 3.09 1.49 -25.48
N ASP A 46 2.09 0.74 -25.94
CA ASP A 46 0.85 0.50 -25.18
C ASP A 46 1.14 -0.27 -23.89
N SER A 47 1.97 -1.31 -23.96
CA SER A 47 2.38 -2.09 -22.78
C SER A 47 3.19 -1.25 -21.78
N ALA A 48 4.03 -0.33 -22.26
CA ALA A 48 4.78 0.57 -21.39
C ALA A 48 3.87 1.57 -20.67
N GLY A 49 2.84 2.08 -21.35
CA GLY A 49 1.81 2.94 -20.76
C GLY A 49 1.01 2.20 -19.67
N GLU A 50 0.49 1.01 -19.98
CA GLU A 50 -0.28 0.21 -19.02
C GLU A 50 0.53 -0.17 -17.77
N ILE A 51 1.80 -0.55 -17.94
CA ILE A 51 2.69 -0.87 -16.81
C ILE A 51 2.94 0.38 -15.95
N GLN A 52 3.10 1.55 -16.57
CA GLN A 52 3.36 2.80 -15.86
C GLN A 52 2.13 3.26 -15.07
N ASP A 53 0.93 3.12 -15.64
CA ASP A 53 -0.34 3.39 -14.97
C ASP A 53 -0.59 2.41 -13.81
N LEU A 54 -0.36 1.10 -14.01
CA LEU A 54 -0.44 0.12 -12.94
C LEU A 54 0.52 0.43 -11.78
N LYS A 55 1.75 0.86 -12.11
CA LYS A 55 2.75 1.23 -11.11
C LYS A 55 2.34 2.47 -10.33
N LEU A 56 1.74 3.46 -11.00
CA LEU A 56 1.24 4.67 -10.36
C LEU A 56 0.08 4.36 -9.38
N LEU A 57 -0.86 3.51 -9.80
CA LEU A 57 -1.95 3.04 -8.94
C LEU A 57 -1.43 2.27 -7.72
N LEU A 58 -0.42 1.42 -7.92
CA LEU A 58 0.19 0.65 -6.84
C LEU A 58 0.94 1.54 -5.83
N ASP A 59 1.68 2.53 -6.32
CA ASP A 59 2.41 3.49 -5.49
C ASP A 59 1.45 4.39 -4.70
N GLN A 60 0.35 4.81 -5.33
CA GLN A 60 -0.73 5.54 -4.66
C GLN A 60 -1.42 4.69 -3.58
N ALA A 61 -1.70 3.41 -3.87
CA ALA A 61 -2.29 2.49 -2.90
C ALA A 61 -1.34 2.21 -1.72
N GLN A 62 -0.04 2.05 -1.98
CA GLN A 62 0.97 1.89 -0.93
C GLN A 62 1.16 3.16 -0.08
N GLY A 63 1.15 4.34 -0.70
CA GLY A 63 1.19 5.62 0.01
C GLY A 63 0.03 5.76 0.99
N ASN A 64 -1.19 5.48 0.52
CA ASN A 64 -2.39 5.50 1.34
C ASN A 64 -2.33 4.48 2.49
N HIS A 65 -1.87 3.25 2.23
CA HIS A 65 -1.70 2.23 3.28
C HIS A 65 -0.68 2.65 4.34
N LYS A 66 0.43 3.27 3.92
CA LYS A 66 1.50 3.70 4.83
C LYS A 66 1.04 4.83 5.74
N GLN A 67 0.26 5.77 5.20
CA GLN A 67 -0.35 6.85 5.96
C GLN A 67 -1.39 6.31 6.96
N LEU A 68 -2.28 5.42 6.51
CA LEU A 68 -3.29 4.80 7.38
C LEU A 68 -2.64 3.98 8.51
N TYR A 69 -1.59 3.23 8.19
CA TYR A 69 -0.84 2.45 9.18
C TYR A 69 -0.09 3.33 10.18
N ALA A 70 0.47 4.47 9.75
CA ALA A 70 1.10 5.42 10.65
C ALA A 70 0.09 6.03 11.64
N HIS A 71 -1.09 6.44 11.15
CA HIS A 71 -2.17 6.93 11.99
C HIS A 71 -2.67 5.86 12.97
N TYR A 72 -2.88 4.63 12.49
CA TYR A 72 -3.25 3.51 13.35
C TYR A 72 -2.20 3.23 14.43
N LYS A 73 -0.91 3.21 14.07
CA LYS A 73 0.19 2.99 15.02
C LYS A 73 0.25 4.10 16.07
N GLN A 74 0.01 5.35 15.69
CA GLN A 74 -0.01 6.49 16.59
C GLN A 74 -1.23 6.46 17.52
N ALA A 75 -2.41 6.13 17.01
CA ALA A 75 -3.63 5.94 17.80
C ALA A 75 -3.49 4.75 18.77
N LEU A 76 -2.91 3.64 18.32
CA LEU A 76 -2.63 2.47 19.15
C LEU A 76 -1.59 2.78 20.23
N ALA A 77 -0.54 3.54 19.91
CA ALA A 77 0.44 3.98 20.91
C ALA A 77 -0.18 4.92 21.94
N ALA A 78 -1.05 5.83 21.52
CA ALA A 78 -1.80 6.71 22.41
C ALA A 78 -2.78 5.93 23.32
N SER A 79 -3.47 4.93 22.77
CA SER A 79 -4.35 4.01 23.52
C SER A 79 -3.56 3.17 24.54
N LYS A 80 -2.42 2.60 24.12
CA LYS A 80 -1.52 1.84 24.99
C LYS A 80 -0.84 2.70 26.07
N LEU A 81 -0.78 4.02 25.92
CA LEU A 81 -0.28 4.93 26.96
C LEU A 81 -1.28 5.07 28.12
N GLY A 82 -2.57 4.93 27.83
CA GLY A 82 -3.64 4.98 28.84
C GLY A 82 -3.67 3.75 29.75
N GLU A 83 -3.30 2.57 29.24
CA GLU A 83 -3.35 1.32 30.01
C GLU A 83 -2.36 1.24 31.20
N PRO A 84 -1.06 1.59 31.08
CA PRO A 84 -0.16 1.63 32.24
C PRO A 84 -0.56 2.72 33.25
N ALA A 85 -1.06 3.86 32.77
CA ALA A 85 -1.59 4.91 33.65
C ALA A 85 -2.86 4.46 34.39
N ARG A 86 -3.76 3.75 33.70
CA ARG A 86 -4.94 3.11 34.29
C ARG A 86 -4.57 2.06 35.32
N GLN A 87 -3.62 1.18 35.02
CA GLN A 87 -3.14 0.17 35.95
C GLN A 87 -2.50 0.79 37.20
N THR A 88 -1.76 1.89 37.04
CA THR A 88 -1.18 2.66 38.15
C THR A 88 -2.27 3.29 39.03
N LEU A 89 -3.32 3.86 38.44
CA LEU A 89 -4.45 4.42 39.18
C LEU A 89 -5.25 3.36 39.95
N LEU A 90 -5.39 2.15 39.39
CA LEU A 90 -6.02 1.01 40.08
C LEU A 90 -5.19 0.55 41.28
N ASP A 91 -3.86 0.48 41.15
CA ASP A 91 -2.97 0.15 42.28
C ASP A 91 -3.01 1.21 43.40
N ILE A 92 -3.09 2.50 43.03
CA ILE A 92 -3.28 3.59 43.99
C ILE A 92 -4.64 3.47 44.70
N ALA A 93 -5.71 3.20 43.96
CA ALA A 93 -7.05 3.02 44.54
C ALA A 93 -7.09 1.86 45.55
N GLU A 94 -6.38 0.77 45.26
CA GLU A 94 -6.28 -0.39 46.16
C GLU A 94 -5.47 -0.08 47.42
N LYS A 95 -4.34 0.63 47.29
CA LYS A 95 -3.57 1.11 48.44
C LYS A 95 -4.39 2.05 49.34
N LEU A 96 -5.21 2.91 48.75
CA LEU A 96 -6.11 3.81 49.48
C LEU A 96 -7.25 3.06 50.17
N ARG A 97 -7.76 1.97 49.59
CA ARG A 97 -8.71 1.05 50.25
C ARG A 97 -8.09 0.45 51.51
N ILE A 98 -6.89 -0.12 51.39
CA ILE A 98 -6.17 -0.73 52.51
C ILE A 98 -5.90 0.31 53.60
N ALA A 99 -5.48 1.53 53.23
CA ALA A 99 -5.26 2.62 54.18
C ALA A 99 -6.55 3.01 54.91
N ALA A 100 -7.67 3.17 54.20
CA ALA A 100 -8.97 3.47 54.80
C ALA A 100 -9.44 2.36 55.75
N GLU A 101 -9.30 1.10 55.38
CA GLU A 101 -9.60 -0.07 56.23
C GLU A 101 -8.70 -0.12 57.46
N THR A 102 -7.45 0.30 57.33
CA THR A 102 -6.51 0.38 58.46
C THR A 102 -6.92 1.50 59.43
N PHE A 103 -7.22 2.70 58.93
CA PHE A 103 -7.68 3.82 59.78
C PHE A 103 -9.01 3.53 60.48
N SER A 104 -9.93 2.85 59.80
CA SER A 104 -11.20 2.44 60.40
C SER A 104 -10.99 1.39 61.50
N ALA A 105 -10.11 0.41 61.27
CA ALA A 105 -9.76 -0.63 62.25
C ALA A 105 -9.07 -0.07 63.50
N PHE A 106 -8.19 0.92 63.34
CA PHE A 106 -7.52 1.59 64.46
C PHE A 106 -8.38 2.66 65.14
N ARG A 107 -9.60 2.96 64.66
CA ARG A 107 -10.45 4.10 65.09
C ARG A 107 -9.72 5.45 65.08
N THR A 108 -8.59 5.53 64.40
CA THR A 108 -7.75 6.73 64.34
C THR A 108 -8.12 7.55 63.12
N GLY A 109 -8.47 8.82 63.34
CA GLY A 109 -8.63 9.78 62.27
C GLY A 109 -9.76 9.47 61.29
N LYS A 110 -11.03 9.59 61.72
CA LYS A 110 -12.23 9.60 60.84
C LYS A 110 -12.09 10.49 59.59
N LYS A 111 -11.29 11.56 59.70
CA LYS A 111 -10.95 12.43 58.57
C LYS A 111 -10.06 11.73 57.55
N LEU A 112 -9.03 11.02 57.99
CA LEU A 112 -8.11 10.27 57.13
C LEU A 112 -8.81 9.12 56.41
N GLU A 113 -9.70 8.40 57.11
CA GLU A 113 -10.55 7.37 56.49
C GLU A 113 -11.40 7.96 55.34
N ARG A 114 -12.11 9.06 55.60
CA ARG A 114 -12.94 9.74 54.59
C ARG A 114 -12.10 10.29 53.43
N ASP A 115 -10.94 10.88 53.72
CA ASP A 115 -10.06 11.45 52.70
C ASP A 115 -9.46 10.34 51.82
N SER A 116 -9.07 9.19 52.40
CA SER A 116 -8.60 8.02 51.65
C SER A 116 -9.68 7.42 50.75
N LEU A 117 -10.93 7.33 51.22
CA LEU A 117 -12.05 6.88 50.39
C LEU A 117 -12.34 7.86 49.24
N THR A 118 -12.32 9.16 49.52
CA THR A 118 -12.54 10.20 48.50
C THR A 118 -11.46 10.15 47.41
N LEU A 119 -10.18 9.99 47.79
CA LEU A 119 -9.08 9.85 46.86
C LEU A 119 -9.15 8.53 46.06
N ARG A 120 -9.64 7.46 46.67
CA ARG A 120 -9.89 6.18 45.98
C ARG A 120 -10.94 6.36 44.89
N ASP A 121 -12.06 6.99 45.22
CA ASP A 121 -13.15 7.21 44.26
C ASP A 121 -12.68 8.11 43.10
N GLN A 122 -11.85 9.11 43.39
CA GLN A 122 -11.24 9.95 42.37
C GLN A 122 -10.27 9.16 41.46
N ALA A 123 -9.42 8.30 42.04
CA ALA A 123 -8.50 7.45 41.28
C ALA A 123 -9.27 6.45 40.38
N LEU A 124 -10.38 5.88 40.87
CA LEU A 124 -11.26 5.01 40.10
C LEU A 124 -11.96 5.78 38.96
N ALA A 125 -12.42 7.01 39.22
CA ALA A 125 -13.02 7.85 38.19
C ALA A 125 -12.02 8.18 37.07
N MET A 126 -10.77 8.51 37.42
CA MET A 126 -9.70 8.75 36.44
C MET A 126 -9.36 7.48 35.64
N ALA A 127 -9.31 6.31 36.29
CA ALA A 127 -9.09 5.03 35.62
C ALA A 127 -10.24 4.68 34.66
N ALA A 128 -11.49 5.02 35.02
CA ALA A 128 -12.66 4.82 34.16
C ALA A 128 -12.63 5.72 32.91
N LEU A 129 -12.18 6.97 33.05
CA LEU A 129 -12.00 7.88 31.89
C LEU A 129 -10.96 7.35 30.90
N LEU A 130 -9.85 6.80 31.40
CA LEU A 130 -8.83 6.17 30.55
C LEU A 130 -9.35 4.90 29.86
N GLY A 131 -10.22 4.14 30.53
CA GLY A 131 -10.89 2.98 29.94
C GLY A 131 -11.96 3.35 28.90
N ALA A 132 -12.74 4.42 29.14
CA ALA A 132 -13.78 4.88 28.23
C ALA A 132 -13.21 5.50 26.95
N VAL A 133 -12.08 6.21 27.04
CA VAL A 133 -11.34 6.72 25.87
C VAL A 133 -10.81 5.58 24.99
N ALA A 134 -10.47 4.43 25.58
CA ALA A 134 -10.07 3.24 24.83
C ALA A 134 -11.26 2.55 24.11
N VAL A 135 -12.49 2.70 24.60
CA VAL A 135 -13.71 2.11 24.02
C VAL A 135 -14.40 3.03 23.01
N SER A 136 -14.27 4.37 23.15
CA SER A 136 -14.89 5.35 22.23
C SER A 136 -14.18 5.50 20.88
N HIS A 137 -13.04 4.84 20.67
CA HIS A 137 -12.24 4.88 19.44
C HIS A 137 -12.12 3.50 18.74
N GLY A 138 -12.89 2.49 19.19
CA GLY A 138 -13.07 1.21 18.48
C GLY A 138 -14.33 1.23 17.62
#